data_AF-A0A529XBX0-F1
#
_entry.id   AF-A0A529XBX0-F1
#
_cell.length_a   1.000
_cell.length_b   1.000
_cell.length_c   1.000
_cell.angle_alpha   90.00
_cell.angle_beta   90.00
_cell.angle_gamma   90.00
#
_symmetry.space_group_name_H-M   'P 1'
#
loop_
_entity.id
_entity.type
_entity.pdbx_description
1 polymer ?
#
loop_
_entity_poly.entity_id
_entity_poly.type
_entity_poly.pdbx_seq_one_letter_code
_entity_poly.pdbx_strand_id
1 'polypeptide(L)'
;MGTAENGAAAWKSDLLLALLAALLALAADAWTGFGQLTDAGGDNDNLLRLVEVRDLLAGQGWFDLHQYRMGLEGGFVMHWSRLVDAPIAAIVLAASAFTGSRPLAEDVAQVLWPALLFWSTLFFTARAARSFAGGGAVLPAILVGGAGYYFLGIYDPGALDHHNVQLMLTMASLALLLEAPAWRWAALLSGLCAA
;
A
#
# COMPACT_ATOMS: atom_id res chain seq x y z
N MET A 1 28.54 -5.30 -21.76
CA MET A 1 28.91 -4.27 -20.76
C MET A 1 28.49 -2.92 -21.31
N GLY A 2 27.37 -2.37 -20.83
CA GLY A 2 26.83 -1.08 -21.31
C GLY A 2 25.61 -0.59 -20.53
N THR A 3 25.39 -1.07 -19.30
CA THR A 3 24.11 -0.94 -18.59
C THR A 3 24.11 0.08 -17.44
N ALA A 4 25.27 0.65 -17.08
CA ALA A 4 25.40 1.46 -15.87
C ALA A 4 24.88 2.91 -16.04
N GLU A 5 25.09 3.56 -17.19
CA GLU A 5 24.66 4.96 -17.39
C GLU A 5 23.13 5.11 -17.52
N ASN A 6 22.39 4.04 -17.84
CA ASN A 6 20.93 4.07 -18.03
C ASN A 6 20.12 3.83 -16.74
N GLY A 7 20.73 3.35 -15.64
CA GLY A 7 20.00 2.97 -14.43
C GLY A 7 19.44 4.16 -13.63
N ALA A 8 20.23 5.23 -13.49
CA ALA A 8 19.86 6.41 -12.69
C ALA A 8 18.81 7.31 -13.37
N ALA A 9 18.75 7.33 -14.71
CA ALA A 9 17.70 8.01 -15.45
C ALA A 9 16.40 7.18 -15.51
N ALA A 10 16.52 5.84 -15.53
CA ALA A 10 15.38 4.95 -15.71
C ALA A 10 14.46 4.83 -14.47
N TRP A 11 14.99 4.86 -13.24
CA TRP A 11 14.13 4.77 -12.05
C TRP A 11 13.19 5.97 -11.91
N LYS A 12 13.64 7.17 -12.33
CA LYS A 12 12.79 8.37 -12.36
C LYS A 12 11.63 8.21 -13.33
N SER A 13 11.89 7.64 -14.52
CA SER A 13 10.81 7.35 -15.47
C SER A 13 9.86 6.26 -14.97
N ASP A 14 10.38 5.21 -14.34
CA ASP A 14 9.56 4.15 -13.74
C ASP A 14 8.65 4.73 -12.65
N LEU A 15 9.22 5.57 -11.77
CA LEU A 15 8.51 6.25 -10.68
C LEU A 15 7.41 7.18 -11.20
N LEU A 16 7.72 8.00 -12.22
CA LEU A 16 6.77 8.93 -12.82
C LEU A 16 5.63 8.19 -13.53
N LEU A 17 5.92 7.13 -14.29
CA LEU A 17 4.89 6.33 -14.95
C LEU A 17 3.98 5.64 -13.94
N ALA A 18 4.55 5.06 -12.88
CA ALA A 18 3.78 4.48 -11.79
C ALA A 18 2.90 5.54 -11.09
N LEU A 19 3.44 6.74 -10.85
CA LEU A 19 2.70 7.85 -10.25
C LEU A 19 1.53 8.28 -11.12
N LEU A 20 1.75 8.46 -12.43
CA LEU A 20 0.69 8.84 -13.37
C LEU A 20 -0.43 7.79 -13.40
N ALA A 21 -0.10 6.50 -13.39
CA ALA A 21 -1.09 5.43 -13.34
C ALA A 21 -1.86 5.41 -12.00
N ALA A 22 -1.17 5.60 -10.87
CA ALA A 22 -1.81 5.69 -9.56
C ALA A 22 -2.72 6.92 -9.44
N LEU A 23 -2.30 8.08 -9.96
CA LEU A 23 -3.12 9.28 -10.01
C LEU A 23 -4.33 9.12 -10.93
N LEU A 24 -4.20 8.37 -12.03
CA LEU A 24 -5.33 8.07 -12.91
C LEU A 24 -6.37 7.20 -12.20
N ALA A 25 -5.94 6.16 -11.47
CA ALA A 25 -6.83 5.35 -10.64
C ALA A 25 -7.53 6.20 -9.58
N LEU A 26 -6.76 6.99 -8.82
CA LEU A 26 -7.31 7.90 -7.81
C LEU A 26 -8.28 8.92 -8.41
N ALA A 27 -8.01 9.42 -9.61
CA ALA A 27 -8.92 10.34 -10.30
C ALA A 27 -10.23 9.64 -10.72
N ALA A 28 -10.18 8.35 -11.07
CA ALA A 28 -11.38 7.55 -11.33
C ALA A 28 -12.22 7.38 -10.06
N ASP A 29 -11.59 7.07 -8.92
CA ASP A 29 -12.27 6.99 -7.61
C ASP A 29 -12.86 8.34 -7.18
N ALA A 30 -12.11 9.43 -7.39
CA ALA A 30 -12.59 10.78 -7.09
C ALA A 30 -13.77 11.16 -8.00
N TRP A 31 -13.76 10.74 -9.27
CA TRP A 31 -14.85 10.98 -10.22
C TRP A 31 -16.14 10.26 -9.83
N THR A 32 -16.04 9.08 -9.23
CA THR A 32 -17.19 8.33 -8.68
C THR A 32 -17.57 8.77 -7.27
N GLY A 33 -16.84 9.72 -6.67
CA GLY A 33 -17.13 10.31 -5.37
C GLY A 33 -16.67 9.47 -4.18
N PHE A 34 -15.69 8.58 -4.36
CA PHE A 34 -15.18 7.68 -3.32
C PHE A 34 -16.27 6.81 -2.67
N GLY A 35 -17.16 6.22 -3.49
CA GLY A 35 -18.32 5.46 -3.00
C GLY A 35 -17.98 4.39 -1.96
N GLN A 36 -16.81 3.76 -2.07
CA GLN A 36 -16.30 2.74 -1.16
C GLN A 36 -16.12 3.22 0.29
N LEU A 37 -15.94 4.53 0.51
CA LEU A 37 -15.88 5.09 1.88
C LEU A 37 -17.23 5.08 2.58
N THR A 38 -18.32 5.09 1.81
CA THR A 38 -19.70 5.11 2.35
C THR A 38 -20.38 3.75 2.31
N ASP A 39 -19.93 2.88 1.39
CA ASP A 39 -20.41 1.51 1.25
C ASP A 39 -19.20 0.58 1.15
N ALA A 40 -18.85 -0.04 2.29
CA ALA A 40 -17.74 -0.98 2.37
C ALA A 40 -18.04 -2.32 1.66
N GLY A 41 -19.22 -2.51 1.05
CA GLY A 41 -19.55 -3.71 0.30
C GLY A 41 -19.55 -5.00 1.12
N GLY A 42 -19.66 -4.89 2.45
CA GLY A 42 -19.57 -6.01 3.38
C GLY A 42 -18.14 -6.42 3.77
N ASP A 43 -17.13 -5.62 3.41
CA ASP A 43 -15.75 -5.85 3.84
C ASP A 43 -15.58 -5.47 5.33
N ASN A 44 -15.64 -6.51 6.17
CA ASN A 44 -15.49 -6.34 7.61
C ASN A 44 -14.03 -6.13 8.02
N ASP A 45 -13.06 -6.56 7.21
CA ASP A 45 -11.65 -6.56 7.60
C ASP A 45 -11.08 -5.14 7.53
N ASN A 46 -11.41 -4.40 6.47
CA ASN A 46 -11.06 -2.99 6.33
C ASN A 46 -11.67 -2.13 7.45
N LEU A 47 -12.94 -2.37 7.77
CA LEU A 47 -13.64 -1.66 8.86
C LEU A 47 -13.01 -1.98 10.22
N LEU A 48 -12.71 -3.26 10.47
CA LEU A 48 -12.05 -3.70 11.70
C LEU A 48 -10.62 -3.15 11.81
N ARG A 49 -9.89 -3.00 10.70
CA ARG A 49 -8.58 -2.36 10.71
C ARG A 49 -8.67 -0.92 11.19
N LEU A 50 -9.65 -0.15 10.72
CA LEU A 50 -9.86 1.22 11.19
C LEU A 50 -10.17 1.25 12.69
N VAL A 51 -10.90 0.25 13.18
CA VAL A 51 -11.16 0.06 14.60
C VAL A 51 -9.86 -0.20 15.38
N GLU A 52 -8.97 -1.09 14.91
CA GLU A 52 -7.67 -1.35 15.55
C GLU A 52 -6.78 -0.09 15.60
N VAL A 53 -6.82 0.71 14.53
CA VAL A 53 -6.10 1.99 14.41
C VAL A 53 -6.65 3.00 15.41
N ARG A 54 -7.99 3.09 15.56
CA ARG A 54 -8.62 3.96 16.57
C ARG A 54 -8.23 3.53 17.98
N ASP A 55 -8.17 2.24 18.25
CA ASP A 55 -7.78 1.72 19.56
C ASP A 55 -6.31 2.01 19.90
N LEU A 56 -5.40 1.81 18.94
CA LEU A 56 -4.00 2.21 19.09
C LEU A 56 -3.89 3.70 19.43
N LEU A 57 -4.65 4.53 18.74
CA LEU A 57 -4.66 5.98 18.94
C LEU A 57 -5.35 6.40 20.25
N ALA A 58 -6.24 5.56 20.79
CA ALA A 58 -6.87 5.73 22.10
C ALA A 58 -6.00 5.22 23.27
N GLY A 59 -4.81 4.67 22.98
CA GLY A 59 -3.85 4.24 23.99
C GLY A 59 -3.79 2.73 24.23
N GLN A 60 -4.44 1.90 23.39
CA GLN A 60 -4.22 0.46 23.44
C GLN A 60 -2.75 0.14 23.16
N GLY A 61 -2.17 -0.77 23.96
CA GLY A 61 -0.75 -1.06 23.91
C GLY A 61 -0.30 -1.68 22.58
N TRP A 62 0.96 -1.47 22.21
CA TRP A 62 1.53 -2.00 20.96
C TRP A 62 1.38 -3.52 20.81
N PHE A 63 1.55 -4.27 21.90
CA PHE A 63 1.40 -5.73 21.91
C PHE A 63 0.01 -6.21 22.33
N ASP A 64 -0.92 -5.28 22.61
CA ASP A 64 -2.32 -5.60 22.85
C ASP A 64 -3.07 -5.56 21.52
N LEU A 65 -3.23 -6.74 20.91
CA LEU A 65 -4.00 -6.96 19.68
C LEU A 65 -5.40 -7.48 19.97
N HIS A 66 -5.88 -7.36 21.21
CA HIS A 66 -7.16 -7.91 21.60
C HIS A 66 -8.31 -6.99 21.16
N GLN A 67 -9.29 -7.57 20.46
CA GLN A 67 -10.50 -6.88 20.03
C GLN A 67 -11.65 -7.17 21.01
N TYR A 68 -11.70 -6.37 22.07
CA TYR A 68 -12.66 -6.54 23.17
C TYR A 68 -14.13 -6.41 22.75
N ARG A 69 -14.40 -5.75 21.62
CA ARG A 69 -15.75 -5.49 21.09
C ARG A 69 -16.25 -6.52 20.07
N MET A 70 -15.43 -7.51 19.73
CA MET A 70 -15.70 -8.44 18.64
C MET A 70 -15.66 -9.89 19.12
N GLY A 71 -16.64 -10.70 18.72
CA GLY A 71 -16.71 -12.13 19.07
C GLY A 71 -17.54 -12.40 20.32
N LEU A 72 -17.20 -13.50 21.02
CA LEU A 72 -17.87 -13.91 22.26
C LEU A 72 -17.51 -12.99 23.43
N GLU A 73 -18.17 -13.20 24.58
CA GLU A 73 -17.85 -12.47 25.83
C GLU A 73 -16.35 -12.54 26.12
N GLY A 74 -15.74 -11.37 26.30
CA GLY A 74 -14.31 -11.21 26.50
C GLY A 74 -13.51 -10.89 25.23
N GLY A 75 -14.05 -11.05 24.02
CA GLY A 75 -13.38 -10.74 22.75
C GLY A 75 -12.34 -11.78 22.31
N PHE A 76 -11.52 -11.46 21.31
CA PHE A 76 -10.41 -12.33 20.87
C PHE A 76 -9.17 -11.55 20.42
N VAL A 77 -8.02 -12.23 20.36
CA VAL A 77 -6.75 -11.68 19.90
C VAL A 77 -6.68 -11.70 18.38
N MET A 78 -6.46 -10.54 17.76
CA MET A 78 -6.22 -10.42 16.33
C MET A 78 -4.82 -10.87 15.97
N HIS A 79 -4.70 -11.48 14.79
CA HIS A 79 -3.42 -11.92 14.23
C HIS A 79 -2.73 -10.82 13.41
N TRP A 80 -3.31 -9.62 13.34
CA TRP A 80 -2.82 -8.52 12.55
C TRP A 80 -1.72 -7.74 13.26
N SER A 81 -0.69 -7.34 12.51
CA SER A 81 0.46 -6.63 13.07
C SER A 81 0.22 -5.13 13.16
N ARG A 82 0.67 -4.51 14.27
CA ARG A 82 0.74 -3.04 14.42
C ARG A 82 1.63 -2.34 13.40
N LEU A 83 2.47 -3.08 12.67
CA LEU A 83 3.28 -2.51 11.58
C LEU A 83 2.44 -1.91 10.46
N VAL A 84 1.20 -2.39 10.28
CA VAL A 84 0.24 -1.81 9.33
C VAL A 84 -0.58 -0.69 9.99
N ASP A 85 -0.97 -0.87 11.26
CA ASP A 85 -1.78 0.14 11.97
C ASP A 85 -1.02 1.45 12.18
N ALA A 86 0.26 1.37 12.53
CA ALA A 86 1.08 2.53 12.88
C ALA A 86 1.20 3.58 11.76
N PRO A 87 1.53 3.23 10.49
CA PRO A 87 1.56 4.21 9.42
C PRO A 87 0.17 4.79 9.11
N ILE A 88 -0.91 4.00 9.20
CA ILE A 88 -2.27 4.52 9.05
C ILE A 88 -2.58 5.53 10.16
N ALA A 89 -2.30 5.17 11.42
CA ALA A 89 -2.44 6.03 12.59
C ALA A 89 -1.64 7.34 12.46
N ALA A 90 -0.43 7.28 11.90
CA ALA A 90 0.41 8.44 11.64
C ALA A 90 -0.23 9.38 10.59
N ILE A 91 -0.82 8.83 9.52
CA ILE A 91 -1.58 9.63 8.54
C ILE A 91 -2.76 10.32 9.23
N VAL A 92 -3.53 9.58 10.05
CA VAL A 92 -4.67 10.15 10.77
C VAL A 92 -4.21 11.27 11.72
N LEU A 93 -3.11 11.09 12.46
CA LEU A 93 -2.58 12.14 13.36
C LEU A 93 -2.13 13.37 12.60
N ALA A 94 -1.35 13.20 11.52
CA ALA A 94 -0.88 14.30 10.69
C ALA A 94 -2.05 15.07 10.08
N ALA A 95 -2.98 14.36 9.42
CA ALA A 95 -4.16 14.98 8.83
C ALA A 95 -5.04 15.66 9.89
N SER A 96 -5.21 15.07 11.08
CA SER A 96 -5.94 15.70 12.19
C SER A 96 -5.30 17.02 12.61
N ALA A 97 -3.97 17.09 12.65
CA ALA A 97 -3.24 18.31 13.01
C ALA A 97 -3.42 19.44 11.96
N PHE A 98 -3.54 19.09 10.68
CA PHE A 98 -3.77 20.06 9.61
C PHE A 98 -5.25 20.49 9.47
N THR A 99 -6.19 19.58 9.67
CA THR A 99 -7.62 19.82 9.43
C THR A 99 -8.41 20.21 10.67
N GLY A 100 -7.90 19.88 11.87
CA GLY A 100 -8.65 19.98 13.12
C GLY A 100 -9.82 19.00 13.25
N SER A 101 -9.97 18.06 12.31
CA SER A 101 -11.10 17.13 12.24
C SER A 101 -10.61 15.69 12.19
N ARG A 102 -10.90 14.93 13.25
CA ARG A 102 -10.55 13.51 13.33
C ARG A 102 -11.28 12.63 12.32
N PRO A 103 -12.61 12.77 12.10
CA PRO A 103 -13.29 12.01 11.06
C PRO A 103 -12.73 12.27 9.66
N LEU A 104 -12.50 13.54 9.31
CA LEU A 104 -11.89 13.88 8.02
C LEU A 104 -10.48 13.30 7.87
N ALA A 105 -9.72 13.23 8.96
CA ALA A 105 -8.39 12.62 8.95
C ALA A 105 -8.42 11.11 8.73
N GLU A 106 -9.47 10.42 9.20
CA GLU A 106 -9.68 9.00 8.91
C GLU A 106 -10.06 8.79 7.44
N ASP A 107 -10.91 9.65 6.86
CA ASP A 107 -11.21 9.63 5.42
C ASP A 107 -9.94 9.86 4.58
N VAL A 108 -9.09 10.81 4.99
CA VAL A 108 -7.78 11.04 4.36
C VAL A 108 -6.91 9.79 4.43
N ALA A 109 -6.87 9.10 5.58
CA ALA A 109 -6.08 7.87 5.71
C ALA A 109 -6.64 6.74 4.83
N GLN A 110 -7.96 6.58 4.77
CA GLN A 110 -8.63 5.59 3.93
C GLN A 110 -8.38 5.79 2.43
N VAL A 111 -8.12 7.02 1.99
CA VAL A 111 -7.74 7.31 0.58
C VAL A 111 -6.23 7.22 0.38
N LEU A 112 -5.45 7.87 1.25
CA LEU A 112 -4.03 8.06 1.04
C LEU A 112 -3.23 6.77 1.22
N TRP A 113 -3.59 5.93 2.21
CA TRP A 113 -2.86 4.70 2.49
C TRP A 113 -2.89 3.71 1.33
N PRO A 114 -4.06 3.29 0.81
CA PRO A 114 -4.13 2.36 -0.32
C PRO A 114 -3.50 2.95 -1.58
N ALA A 115 -3.68 4.25 -1.84
CA ALA A 115 -3.09 4.92 -3.00
C ALA A 115 -1.55 4.93 -2.98
N LEU A 116 -0.93 5.16 -1.81
CA LEU A 116 0.53 5.09 -1.65
C LEU A 116 1.05 3.67 -1.89
N LEU A 117 0.34 2.66 -1.42
CA LEU A 117 0.71 1.25 -1.64
C LEU A 117 0.50 0.83 -3.09
N PHE A 118 -0.56 1.30 -3.76
CA PHE A 118 -0.79 1.04 -5.17
C PHE A 118 0.33 1.63 -6.04
N TRP A 119 0.67 2.90 -5.80
CA TRP A 119 1.80 3.55 -6.45
C TRP A 119 3.12 2.80 -6.22
N SER A 120 3.41 2.42 -4.98
CA SER A 120 4.62 1.68 -4.63
C SER A 120 4.67 0.31 -5.31
N THR A 121 3.55 -0.40 -5.35
CA THR A 121 3.42 -1.69 -6.03
C THR A 121 3.71 -1.54 -7.52
N LEU A 122 3.08 -0.57 -8.19
CA LEU A 122 3.32 -0.26 -9.59
C LEU A 122 4.77 0.11 -9.89
N PHE A 123 5.40 0.88 -9.00
CA PHE A 123 6.82 1.21 -9.11
C PHE A 123 7.68 -0.06 -9.08
N PHE A 124 7.47 -0.96 -8.11
CA PHE A 124 8.23 -2.20 -8.06
C PHE A 124 7.90 -3.15 -9.21
N THR A 125 6.66 -3.17 -9.71
CA THR A 125 6.29 -3.88 -10.94
C THR A 125 7.06 -3.35 -12.16
N ALA A 126 7.18 -2.03 -12.31
CA ALA A 126 7.99 -1.41 -13.36
C ALA A 126 9.47 -1.79 -13.23
N ARG A 127 10.00 -1.75 -12.00
CA ARG A 127 11.39 -2.14 -11.70
C ARG A 127 11.67 -3.61 -12.06
N ALA A 128 10.78 -4.51 -11.67
CA ALA A 128 10.88 -5.93 -11.98
C ALA A 128 10.79 -6.19 -13.49
N ALA A 129 9.80 -5.60 -14.17
CA ALA A 129 9.62 -5.75 -15.62
C ALA A 129 10.85 -5.25 -16.40
N ARG A 130 11.41 -4.09 -16.01
CA ARG A 130 12.63 -3.56 -16.62
C ARG A 130 13.82 -4.48 -16.43
N SER A 131 13.99 -5.01 -15.23
CA SER A 131 15.15 -5.85 -14.89
C SER A 131 15.05 -7.23 -15.56
N PHE A 132 13.83 -7.74 -15.75
CA PHE A 132 13.59 -9.04 -16.38
C PHE A 132 13.58 -9.00 -17.91
N ALA A 133 12.93 -8.00 -18.52
CA ALA A 133 12.66 -7.97 -19.96
C ALA A 133 13.07 -6.65 -20.67
N GLY A 134 13.76 -5.75 -19.96
CA GLY A 134 14.23 -4.47 -20.50
C GLY A 134 13.18 -3.37 -20.52
N GLY A 135 13.58 -2.17 -20.98
CA GLY A 135 12.76 -0.96 -20.88
C GLY A 135 11.43 -1.00 -21.64
N GLY A 136 11.35 -1.77 -22.74
CA GLY A 136 10.12 -1.92 -23.52
C GLY A 136 8.99 -2.65 -22.77
N ALA A 137 9.32 -3.42 -21.73
CA ALA A 137 8.34 -4.15 -20.93
C ALA A 137 7.66 -3.30 -19.85
N VAL A 138 8.19 -2.12 -19.53
CA VAL A 138 7.71 -1.29 -18.41
C VAL A 138 6.29 -0.80 -18.63
N LEU A 139 6.01 -0.17 -19.77
CA LEU A 139 4.69 0.39 -20.04
C LEU A 139 3.60 -0.70 -20.09
N PRO A 140 3.78 -1.83 -20.82
CA PRO A 140 2.84 -2.95 -20.75
C PRO A 140 2.63 -3.49 -19.33
N ALA A 141 3.69 -3.61 -18.53
CA ALA A 141 3.59 -4.09 -17.15
C ALA A 141 2.79 -3.14 -16.26
N ILE A 142 2.98 -1.82 -16.39
CA ILE A 142 2.20 -0.82 -15.64
C ILE A 142 0.73 -0.83 -16.09
N LEU A 143 0.45 -0.91 -17.40
CA LEU A 143 -0.92 -0.88 -17.91
C LEU A 143 -1.70 -2.14 -17.52
N VAL A 144 -1.16 -3.33 -17.82
CA VAL A 144 -1.82 -4.60 -17.55
C VAL A 144 -1.81 -4.91 -16.05
N GLY A 145 -0.66 -4.73 -15.40
CA GLY A 145 -0.52 -4.93 -13.96
C GLY A 145 -1.35 -3.94 -13.17
N GLY A 146 -1.33 -2.66 -13.54
CA GLY A 146 -2.15 -1.63 -12.90
C GLY A 146 -3.64 -1.87 -13.05
N ALA A 147 -4.11 -2.25 -14.24
CA ALA A 147 -5.51 -2.65 -14.41
C ALA A 147 -5.85 -3.87 -13.55
N GLY A 148 -4.98 -4.89 -13.54
CA GLY A 148 -5.17 -6.07 -12.68
C GLY A 148 -5.29 -5.70 -11.21
N TYR A 149 -4.30 -4.98 -10.66
CA TYR A 149 -4.27 -4.54 -9.27
C TYR A 149 -5.46 -3.64 -8.91
N TYR A 150 -5.89 -2.75 -9.81
CA TYR A 150 -7.06 -1.89 -9.60
C TYR A 150 -8.35 -2.74 -9.47
N PHE A 151 -8.58 -3.69 -10.39
CA PHE A 151 -9.77 -4.53 -10.35
C PHE A 151 -9.73 -5.64 -9.28
N LEU A 152 -8.61 -5.83 -8.60
CA LEU A 152 -8.51 -6.69 -7.42
C LEU A 152 -9.23 -6.10 -6.20
N GLY A 153 -9.45 -4.79 -6.15
CA GLY A 153 -10.16 -4.10 -5.05
C GLY A 153 -9.34 -3.87 -3.77
N ILE A 154 -8.17 -4.52 -3.61
CA ILE A 154 -7.34 -4.41 -2.40
C ILE A 154 -6.64 -3.04 -2.26
N TYR A 155 -6.71 -2.19 -3.28
CA TYR A 155 -6.16 -0.82 -3.27
C TYR A 155 -7.25 0.26 -3.34
N ASP A 156 -8.52 -0.13 -3.26
CA ASP A 156 -9.64 0.81 -3.31
C ASP A 156 -9.59 1.78 -2.11
N PRO A 157 -10.19 2.98 -2.23
CA PRO A 157 -10.44 3.83 -1.08
C PRO A 157 -11.15 3.04 0.03
N GLY A 158 -10.59 3.09 1.25
CA GLY A 158 -11.09 2.31 2.39
C GLY A 158 -10.43 0.93 2.56
N ALA A 159 -9.65 0.44 1.58
CA ALA A 159 -8.94 -0.83 1.66
C ALA A 159 -7.75 -0.78 2.63
N LEU A 160 -8.01 -0.75 3.93
CA LEU A 160 -6.99 -0.61 4.98
C LEU A 160 -6.32 -1.94 5.37
N ASP A 161 -6.92 -3.07 5.03
CA ASP A 161 -6.40 -4.37 5.46
C ASP A 161 -5.05 -4.74 4.78
N HIS A 162 -4.36 -5.73 5.35
CA HIS A 162 -2.96 -6.05 5.12
C HIS A 162 -2.63 -6.64 3.74
N HIS A 163 -3.63 -7.02 2.94
CA HIS A 163 -3.44 -7.61 1.61
C HIS A 163 -2.67 -6.69 0.65
N ASN A 164 -2.91 -5.37 0.70
CA ASN A 164 -2.18 -4.41 -0.14
C ASN A 164 -0.70 -4.30 0.22
N VAL A 165 -0.36 -4.26 1.51
CA VAL A 165 1.02 -4.25 1.98
C VAL A 165 1.72 -5.54 1.61
N GLN A 166 1.05 -6.70 1.75
CA GLN A 166 1.61 -7.99 1.35
C GLN A 166 1.97 -8.03 -0.14
N LEU A 167 1.06 -7.58 -1.00
CA LEU A 167 1.33 -7.56 -2.44
C LEU A 167 2.41 -6.53 -2.80
N MET A 168 2.39 -5.35 -2.19
CA MET A 168 3.42 -4.33 -2.36
C MET A 168 4.81 -4.86 -1.97
N LEU A 169 4.93 -5.47 -0.79
CA LEU A 169 6.19 -6.06 -0.30
C LEU A 169 6.62 -7.25 -1.15
N THR A 170 5.70 -8.05 -1.66
CA THR A 170 5.99 -9.15 -2.59
C THR A 170 6.63 -8.61 -3.88
N MET A 171 6.05 -7.57 -4.47
CA MET A 171 6.61 -6.93 -5.67
C MET A 171 7.94 -6.25 -5.38
N ALA A 172 8.08 -5.60 -4.22
CA ALA A 172 9.34 -5.02 -3.77
C ALA A 172 10.44 -6.09 -3.63
N SER A 173 10.13 -7.21 -2.98
CA SER A 173 11.03 -8.33 -2.80
C SER A 173 11.51 -8.89 -4.15
N LEU A 174 10.59 -9.10 -5.09
CA LEU A 174 10.91 -9.57 -6.44
C LEU A 174 11.81 -8.59 -7.20
N ALA A 175 11.46 -7.30 -7.21
CA ALA A 175 12.24 -6.28 -7.90
C ALA A 175 13.67 -6.18 -7.33
N LEU A 176 13.80 -6.15 -6.00
CA LEU A 176 15.09 -6.09 -5.31
C LEU A 176 15.92 -7.36 -5.52
N LEU A 177 15.28 -8.53 -5.57
CA LEU A 177 15.96 -9.80 -5.89
C LEU A 177 16.57 -9.76 -7.29
N LEU A 178 15.85 -9.24 -8.27
CA LEU A 178 16.33 -9.07 -9.65
C LEU A 178 17.48 -8.05 -9.75
N GLU A 179 17.52 -7.06 -8.86
CA GLU A 179 18.58 -6.04 -8.80
C GLU A 179 19.83 -6.48 -8.01
N ALA A 180 19.73 -7.52 -7.18
CA ALA A 180 20.80 -8.00 -6.31
C ALA A 180 22.16 -8.25 -7.02
N PRO A 181 22.22 -8.76 -8.27
CA PRO A 181 23.49 -8.90 -8.99
C PRO A 181 24.21 -7.57 -9.25
N ALA A 182 23.47 -6.46 -9.37
CA ALA A 182 24.03 -5.13 -9.61
C ALA A 182 24.21 -4.32 -8.31
N TRP A 183 23.37 -4.55 -7.29
CA TRP A 183 23.42 -3.87 -6.01
C TRP A 183 23.29 -4.87 -4.86
N ARG A 184 24.42 -5.25 -4.26
CA ARG A 184 24.48 -6.32 -3.22
C ARG A 184 23.55 -6.12 -2.02
N TRP A 185 23.23 -4.88 -1.65
CA TRP A 185 22.32 -4.60 -0.53
C TRP A 185 20.85 -4.89 -0.89
N ALA A 186 20.51 -4.95 -2.18
CA ALA A 186 19.17 -5.32 -2.63
C ALA A 186 18.79 -6.74 -2.19
N ALA A 187 19.74 -7.66 -2.05
CA ALA A 187 19.47 -9.01 -1.52
C ALA A 187 18.98 -8.97 -0.07
N LEU A 188 19.61 -8.16 0.79
CA LEU A 188 19.16 -7.97 2.18
C LEU A 188 17.78 -7.33 2.23
N LEU A 189 17.56 -6.27 1.44
CA LEU A 189 16.27 -5.57 1.40
C LEU A 189 15.15 -6.46 0.85
N SER A 190 15.46 -7.29 -0.17
CA SER A 190 14.53 -8.29 -0.70
C SER A 190 14.10 -9.29 0.38
N GLY A 191 15.05 -9.76 1.19
CA GLY A 191 14.78 -10.63 2.34
C GLY A 191 13.93 -9.95 3.42
N LEU A 192 14.18 -8.67 3.70
CA LEU A 192 13.36 -7.89 4.65
C LEU A 192 11.93 -7.70 4.17
N CYS A 193 11.70 -7.56 2.86
CA CYS A 193 10.34 -7.51 2.32
C CYS A 193 9.59 -8.84 2.40
N ALA A 194 10.31 -9.97 2.53
CA ALA A 194 9.74 -11.31 2.57
C ALA A 194 9.60 -11.90 3.99
N ALA A 195 10.07 -11.18 5.01
CA ALA A 195 10.05 -11.58 6.42
C ALA A 195 8.75 -11.16 7.11
#